data_AF-A0A954E895-F1
#
_entry.id   AF-A0A954E895-F1
#
_cell.length_a   1.000
_cell.length_b   1.000
_cell.length_c   1.000
_cell.angle_alpha   90.00
_cell.angle_beta   90.00
_cell.angle_gamma   90.00
#
_symmetry.space_group_name_H-M   'P 1'
#
loop_
_entity.id
_entity.type
_entity.pdbx_description
1 polymer ?
#
loop_
_entity_poly.entity_id
_entity_poly.type
_entity_poly.pdbx_seq_one_letter_code
_entity_poly.pdbx_strand_id
1 'polypeptide(L)'
;MRFALAFWATVTIVTVGTLLLCSKSEPFLGGLFFVPFAFGPLAVTIGLAFALRSTVAQYLLTVSSVLYGMWFAFVYTQAVYVNPDPQSPIAFLFVGIYAFPVLALFWITAAVAHWRKWKWTPNQRMHARRPSGLG
;
A
#
# COMPACT_ATOMS: atom_id res chain seq x y z
N MET A 1 -2.45 -14.35 2.21
CA MET A 1 -3.06 -13.07 1.78
C MET A 1 -4.29 -13.39 0.95
N ARG A 2 -5.48 -12.92 1.32
CA ARG A 2 -6.71 -13.24 0.57
C ARG A 2 -6.85 -12.44 -0.73
N PHE A 3 -6.17 -11.29 -0.83
CA PHE A 3 -6.26 -10.36 -1.97
C PHE A 3 -4.92 -10.16 -2.67
N ALA A 4 -4.07 -11.19 -2.69
CA ALA A 4 -2.70 -11.11 -3.21
C ALA A 4 -2.66 -10.57 -4.66
N LEU A 5 -3.67 -10.88 -5.48
CA LEU A 5 -3.72 -10.45 -6.88
C LEU A 5 -3.72 -8.92 -7.05
N ALA A 6 -4.44 -8.18 -6.21
CA ALA A 6 -4.47 -6.72 -6.28
C ALA A 6 -3.13 -6.08 -5.90
N PHE A 7 -2.45 -6.66 -4.90
CA PHE A 7 -1.09 -6.25 -4.52
C PHE A 7 -0.10 -6.53 -5.65
N TRP A 8 -0.14 -7.74 -6.23
CA TRP A 8 0.71 -8.09 -7.37
C TRP A 8 0.47 -7.19 -8.57
N ALA A 9 -0.79 -6.93 -8.94
CA ALA A 9 -1.12 -6.01 -10.02
C ALA A 9 -0.54 -4.60 -9.76
N THR A 10 -0.72 -4.08 -8.54
CA THR A 10 -0.18 -2.75 -8.16
C THR A 10 1.35 -2.75 -8.25
N VAL A 11 2.01 -3.76 -7.70
CA VAL A 11 3.48 -3.90 -7.76
C VAL A 11 3.97 -3.96 -9.20
N THR A 12 3.31 -4.75 -10.06
CA THR A 12 3.68 -4.86 -11.48
C THR A 12 3.52 -3.52 -12.20
N ILE A 13 2.41 -2.82 -12.00
CA ILE A 13 2.16 -1.50 -12.60
C ILE A 13 3.24 -0.51 -12.18
N VAL A 14 3.52 -0.41 -10.87
CA VAL A 14 4.53 0.52 -10.34
C VAL A 14 5.92 0.15 -10.82
N THR A 15 6.26 -1.15 -10.87
CA THR A 15 7.57 -1.62 -11.35
C THR A 15 7.78 -1.29 -12.82
N VAL A 16 6.84 -1.66 -13.69
CA VAL A 16 6.95 -1.40 -15.13
C VAL A 16 7.00 0.10 -15.40
N GLY A 17 6.10 0.89 -14.80
CA GLY A 17 6.09 2.34 -14.98
C GLY A 17 7.36 3.01 -14.44
N THR A 18 7.91 2.51 -13.33
CA THR A 18 9.16 3.04 -12.77
C THR A 18 10.33 2.77 -13.70
N LEU A 19 10.47 1.54 -14.21
CA LEU A 19 11.53 1.20 -15.16
C LEU A 19 11.44 2.03 -16.44
N LEU A 20 10.22 2.24 -16.96
CA LEU A 20 9.99 3.08 -18.14
C LEU A 20 10.40 4.54 -17.88
N LEU A 21 10.00 5.12 -16.75
CA LEU A 21 10.40 6.50 -16.38
C LEU A 21 11.92 6.62 -16.21
N CYS A 22 12.56 5.68 -15.50
CA CYS A 22 14.02 5.69 -15.35
C CYS A 22 14.74 5.59 -16.71
N SER A 23 14.22 4.78 -17.66
CA SER A 23 14.80 4.65 -19.00
C SER A 23 14.78 5.94 -19.82
N LYS A 24 13.93 6.90 -19.45
CA LYS A 24 13.82 8.22 -20.10
C LYS A 24 14.67 9.31 -19.43
N SER A 25 15.32 8.99 -18.32
CA SER A 25 16.10 9.97 -17.57
C SER A 25 17.56 9.97 -17.98
N GLU A 26 18.14 11.17 -18.08
CA GLU A 26 19.57 11.38 -18.29
C GLU A 26 20.15 12.19 -17.12
N PRO A 27 21.04 11.61 -16.29
CA PRO A 27 21.50 10.22 -16.31
C PRO A 27 20.48 9.23 -15.72
N PHE A 28 20.45 8.00 -16.25
CA PHE A 28 19.58 6.91 -15.77
C PHE A 28 19.66 6.67 -14.26
N LEU A 29 20.86 6.78 -13.69
CA LEU A 29 21.12 6.60 -12.26
C LEU A 29 20.38 7.65 -11.39
N GLY A 30 20.10 8.84 -11.94
CA GLY A 30 19.31 9.86 -11.26
C GLY A 30 17.89 9.38 -10.96
N GLY A 31 17.27 8.63 -11.88
CA GLY A 31 15.95 8.05 -11.66
C GLY A 31 15.93 6.99 -10.57
N LEU A 32 16.97 6.17 -10.48
CA LEU A 32 17.09 5.11 -9.47
C LEU A 32 17.11 5.66 -8.03
N PHE A 33 17.68 6.84 -7.82
CA PHE A 33 17.69 7.48 -6.50
C PHE A 33 16.28 7.75 -5.95
N PHE A 34 15.31 8.00 -6.83
CA PHE A 34 13.95 8.34 -6.44
C PHE A 34 13.01 7.11 -6.34
N VAL A 35 13.46 5.93 -6.77
CA VAL A 35 12.70 4.67 -6.71
C VAL A 35 12.17 4.35 -5.30
N PRO A 36 12.93 4.54 -4.20
CA PRO A 36 12.42 4.30 -2.85
C PRO A 36 11.16 5.10 -2.51
N PHE A 37 10.92 6.26 -3.14
CA PHE A 37 9.71 7.04 -2.89
C PHE A 37 8.47 6.44 -3.56
N ALA A 38 8.63 5.78 -4.72
CA ALA A 38 7.55 5.04 -5.37
C ALA A 38 7.33 3.64 -4.73
N PHE A 39 8.37 3.01 -4.19
CA PHE A 39 8.23 1.68 -3.59
C PHE A 39 7.98 1.71 -2.09
N GLY A 40 8.35 2.77 -1.38
CA GLY A 40 8.21 2.90 0.07
C GLY A 40 6.77 2.68 0.56
N PRO A 41 5.77 3.41 0.03
CA PRO A 41 4.38 3.21 0.44
C PRO A 41 3.85 1.80 0.12
N LEU A 42 4.28 1.23 -1.01
CA LEU A 42 3.97 -0.15 -1.39
C LEU A 42 4.55 -1.15 -0.38
N ALA A 43 5.83 -1.00 -0.01
CA ALA A 43 6.50 -1.85 0.96
C ALA A 43 5.82 -1.81 2.32
N VAL A 44 5.44 -0.61 2.80
CA VAL A 44 4.67 -0.45 4.04
C VAL A 44 3.33 -1.18 3.95
N THR A 45 2.59 -0.99 2.85
CA THR A 45 1.28 -1.63 2.66
C THR A 45 1.38 -3.16 2.62
N ILE A 46 2.40 -3.70 1.92
CA ILE A 46 2.67 -5.14 1.87
C ILE A 46 3.06 -5.68 3.25
N GLY A 47 3.95 -4.99 3.98
CA GLY A 47 4.35 -5.37 5.33
C GLY A 47 3.16 -5.42 6.29
N LEU A 48 2.29 -4.42 6.25
CA LEU A 48 1.04 -4.41 7.00
C LEU A 48 0.08 -5.51 6.56
N ALA A 49 0.02 -5.84 5.27
CA ALA A 49 -0.82 -6.92 4.78
C ALA A 49 -0.33 -8.30 5.25
N PHE A 50 0.97 -8.48 5.49
CA PHE A 50 1.49 -9.69 6.13
C PHE A 50 1.20 -9.73 7.64
N ALA A 51 1.33 -8.59 8.33
CA ALA A 51 1.11 -8.49 9.77
C ALA A 51 -0.39 -8.58 10.16
N LEU A 52 -1.26 -7.88 9.43
CA LEU A 52 -2.67 -7.68 9.79
C LEU A 52 -3.59 -8.67 9.06
N ARG A 53 -3.79 -9.87 9.62
CA ARG A 53 -4.58 -10.95 8.98
C ARG A 53 -6.10 -10.82 9.11
N SER A 54 -6.63 -9.71 9.63
CA SER A 54 -8.09 -9.52 9.73
C SER A 54 -8.69 -9.27 8.35
N THR A 55 -9.85 -9.86 8.03
CA THR A 55 -10.53 -9.67 6.73
C THR A 55 -10.80 -8.21 6.41
N VAL A 56 -11.22 -7.42 7.42
CA VAL A 56 -11.44 -5.97 7.27
C VAL A 56 -10.13 -5.23 7.00
N ALA A 57 -9.06 -5.55 7.73
CA ALA A 57 -7.75 -4.95 7.52
C ALA A 57 -7.21 -5.26 6.12
N GLN A 58 -7.37 -6.51 5.66
CA GLN A 58 -6.98 -6.93 4.32
C GLN A 58 -7.76 -6.17 3.23
N TYR A 59 -9.07 -5.96 3.43
CA TYR A 59 -9.88 -5.18 2.50
C TYR A 59 -9.41 -3.71 2.44
N LEU A 60 -9.20 -3.07 3.59
CA LEU A 60 -8.70 -1.68 3.67
C LEU A 60 -7.32 -1.53 2.98
N LEU A 61 -6.40 -2.45 3.23
CA LEU A 61 -5.06 -2.45 2.60
C LEU A 61 -5.13 -2.74 1.09
N THR A 62 -6.13 -3.51 0.65
CA THR A 62 -6.35 -3.76 -0.78
C THR A 62 -6.85 -2.51 -1.47
N VAL A 63 -7.86 -1.84 -0.89
CA VAL A 63 -8.38 -0.56 -1.40
C VAL A 63 -7.26 0.47 -1.46
N SER A 64 -6.45 0.59 -0.41
CA SER A 64 -5.32 1.52 -0.40
C SER A 64 -4.28 1.21 -1.48
N SER A 65 -3.98 -0.08 -1.72
CA SER A 65 -3.07 -0.51 -2.80
C SER A 65 -3.61 -0.13 -4.17
N VAL A 66 -4.90 -0.35 -4.42
CA VAL A 66 -5.54 -0.03 -5.70
C VAL A 66 -5.57 1.48 -5.95
N LEU A 67 -5.92 2.27 -4.92
CA LEU A 67 -5.86 3.74 -4.99
C LEU A 67 -4.44 4.24 -5.24
N TYR A 68 -3.44 3.60 -4.63
CA TYR A 68 -2.04 3.92 -4.89
C TYR A 68 -1.64 3.64 -6.34
N GLY A 69 -2.04 2.51 -6.90
CA GLY A 69 -1.81 2.17 -8.31
C GLY A 69 -2.44 3.19 -9.27
N MET A 70 -3.68 3.61 -8.99
CA MET A 70 -4.35 4.67 -9.76
C MET A 70 -3.62 6.01 -9.67
N TRP A 71 -3.18 6.41 -8.46
CA TRP A 71 -2.40 7.62 -8.25
C TRP A 71 -1.08 7.59 -9.00
N PHE A 72 -0.36 6.46 -8.94
CA PHE A 72 0.87 6.27 -9.69
C PHE A 72 0.64 6.39 -11.20
N ALA A 73 -0.39 5.73 -11.74
CA ALA A 73 -0.71 5.80 -13.16
C ALA A 73 -1.05 7.23 -13.62
N PHE A 74 -1.77 8.00 -12.78
CA PHE A 74 -2.04 9.41 -13.03
C PHE A 74 -0.75 10.23 -13.09
N VAL A 75 0.11 10.14 -12.08
CA VAL A 75 1.38 10.88 -12.04
C VAL A 75 2.31 10.47 -13.19
N TYR A 76 2.40 9.17 -13.48
CA TYR A 76 3.14 8.65 -14.63
C TYR A 76 2.65 9.27 -15.94
N THR A 77 1.34 9.32 -16.15
CA THR A 77 0.76 9.88 -17.37
C THR A 77 1.07 11.37 -17.50
N GLN A 78 0.99 12.12 -16.38
CA GLN A 78 1.35 13.53 -16.34
C GLN A 78 2.82 13.76 -16.70
N ALA A 79 3.73 12.95 -16.13
CA ALA A 79 5.17 13.09 -16.32
C ALA A 79 5.68 12.62 -17.68
N VAL A 80 5.02 11.64 -18.31
CA VAL A 80 5.49 11.02 -19.56
C VAL A 80 4.79 11.59 -20.80
N TYR A 81 3.49 11.88 -20.72
CA TYR A 81 2.69 12.23 -21.91
C TYR A 81 2.19 13.66 -21.92
N VAL A 82 1.91 14.25 -20.76
CA VAL A 82 1.35 15.62 -20.68
C VAL A 82 2.47 16.65 -20.62
N ASN A 83 3.43 16.47 -19.71
CA ASN A 83 4.56 17.37 -19.49
C ASN A 83 5.88 16.59 -19.51
N PRO A 84 6.33 16.11 -20.69
CA PRO A 84 7.53 15.31 -20.81
C PRO A 84 8.76 16.15 -20.44
N ASP A 85 9.47 15.73 -19.39
CA ASP A 85 10.68 16.39 -18.92
C ASP A 85 11.82 15.37 -18.67
N PRO A 86 13.09 15.68 -19.00
CA PRO A 86 14.23 14.78 -18.75
C PRO A 86 14.42 14.43 -17.27
N GLN A 87 13.97 15.30 -16.36
CA GLN A 87 13.97 15.12 -14.91
C GLN A 87 12.66 14.48 -14.41
N SER A 88 11.82 13.93 -15.29
CA SER A 88 10.56 13.26 -14.95
C SER A 88 10.62 12.21 -13.81
N PRO A 89 11.75 11.51 -13.51
CA PRO A 89 11.80 10.68 -12.31
C PRO A 89 11.66 11.44 -10.99
N ILE A 90 11.87 12.75 -10.96
CA ILE A 90 11.57 13.58 -9.79
C ILE A 90 10.08 13.46 -9.40
N ALA A 91 9.22 13.09 -10.34
CA ALA A 91 7.82 12.84 -10.09
C ALA A 91 7.58 11.72 -9.06
N PHE A 92 8.52 10.78 -8.88
CA PHE A 92 8.42 9.76 -7.83
C PHE A 92 8.41 10.34 -6.41
N LEU A 93 9.02 11.52 -6.18
CA LEU A 93 8.89 12.23 -4.91
C LEU A 93 7.43 12.59 -4.65
N PHE A 94 6.73 13.11 -5.66
CA PHE A 94 5.31 13.45 -5.56
C PHE A 94 4.43 12.21 -5.42
N VAL A 95 4.77 11.11 -6.10
CA VAL A 95 4.10 9.82 -5.91
C VAL A 95 4.17 9.41 -4.44
N GLY A 96 5.37 9.40 -3.85
CA GLY A 96 5.58 8.93 -2.48
C GLY A 96 5.03 9.88 -1.42
N ILE A 97 5.49 11.13 -1.44
CA ILE A 97 5.23 12.13 -0.39
C ILE A 97 3.75 12.49 -0.34
N TYR A 98 3.08 12.70 -1.48
CA TYR A 98 1.66 13.05 -1.47
C TYR A 98 0.74 11.86 -1.22
N ALA A 99 1.14 10.65 -1.61
CA ALA A 99 0.34 9.47 -1.28
C ALA A 99 0.42 9.12 0.22
N PHE A 100 1.53 9.42 0.87
CA PHE A 100 1.79 9.02 2.26
C PHE A 100 0.69 9.41 3.26
N PRO A 101 0.22 10.67 3.36
CA PRO A 101 -0.82 11.03 4.33
C PRO A 101 -2.14 10.30 4.07
N VAL A 102 -2.52 10.11 2.80
CA VAL A 102 -3.74 9.39 2.43
C VAL A 102 -3.62 7.92 2.79
N LEU A 103 -2.49 7.28 2.44
CA LEU A 103 -2.24 5.87 2.75
C LEU A 103 -2.07 5.62 4.25
N ALA A 104 -1.49 6.57 4.99
CA ALA A 104 -1.38 6.50 6.44
C ALA A 104 -2.75 6.36 7.12
N LEU A 105 -3.78 7.06 6.63
CA LEU A 105 -5.14 6.89 7.13
C LEU A 105 -5.66 5.46 6.94
N PHE A 106 -5.40 4.86 5.77
CA PHE A 106 -5.75 3.45 5.51
C PHE A 106 -4.96 2.48 6.40
N TRP A 107 -3.67 2.73 6.60
CA TRP A 107 -2.82 1.91 7.45
C TRP A 107 -3.27 1.94 8.91
N ILE A 108 -3.54 3.14 9.45
CA ILE A 108 -4.02 3.33 10.82
C ILE A 108 -5.38 2.67 10.99
N THR A 109 -6.33 2.90 10.07
CA THR A 109 -7.66 2.29 10.15
C THR A 109 -7.61 0.77 10.04
N ALA A 110 -6.73 0.21 9.19
CA ALA A 110 -6.50 -1.23 9.10
C ALA A 110 -5.92 -1.81 10.40
N ALA A 111 -4.94 -1.12 11.00
CA ALA A 111 -4.34 -1.51 12.28
C ALA A 111 -5.37 -1.50 13.41
N VAL A 112 -6.17 -0.43 13.51
CA VAL A 112 -7.26 -0.31 14.50
C VAL A 112 -8.31 -1.39 14.31
N ALA A 113 -8.73 -1.66 13.07
CA ALA A 113 -9.71 -2.71 12.77
C ALA A 113 -9.19 -4.11 13.14
N HIS A 114 -7.90 -4.39 12.91
CA HIS A 114 -7.28 -5.64 13.33
C HIS A 114 -7.22 -5.76 14.86
N TRP A 115 -6.76 -4.71 15.54
CA TRP A 115 -6.64 -4.67 17.00
C TRP A 115 -7.99 -4.85 17.70
N ARG A 116 -9.05 -4.19 17.18
CA ARG A 116 -10.41 -4.38 17.69
C ARG A 116 -10.84 -5.84 17.57
N LYS A 117 -10.68 -6.48 16.41
CA LYS A 117 -11.03 -7.92 16.28
C LYS A 117 -10.26 -8.79 17.29
N TRP A 118 -8.96 -8.52 17.48
CA TRP A 118 -8.13 -9.29 18.41
C TRP A 118 -8.53 -9.12 19.87
N LYS A 119 -9.07 -7.97 20.30
CA LYS A 119 -9.56 -7.80 21.69
C LYS A 119 -10.86 -8.55 21.97
N TRP A 120 -11.71 -8.76 20.96
CA TRP A 120 -13.03 -9.38 21.16
C TRP A 120 -13.00 -10.91 21.15
N THR A 121 -12.09 -11.53 20.39
CA THR A 121 -11.92 -13.00 20.37
C THR A 121 -11.45 -13.65 21.69
N PRO A 122 -10.50 -13.09 22.48
CA PRO A 122 -10.06 -13.69 23.74
C PRO A 122 -11.13 -13.58 24.83
N ASN A 123 -11.88 -12.48 24.88
CA ASN A 123 -12.93 -12.31 25.90
C ASN A 123 -14.09 -13.30 25.72
N GLN A 124 -14.46 -13.64 24.48
CA GLN A 124 -15.50 -14.66 24.24
C GLN A 124 -15.06 -16.08 24.65
N ARG A 125 -13.77 -16.42 24.54
CA ARG A 125 -13.28 -17.73 25.01
C ARG A 125 -13.30 -17.88 26.53
N MET A 126 -13.17 -16.78 27.28
CA MET A 126 -13.25 -16.82 28.74
C MET A 126 -14.71 -16.94 29.23
N HIS A 127 -15.65 -16.25 28.59
CA HIS A 127 -17.07 -16.38 28.94
C HIS A 127 -17.69 -17.73 28.54
N ALA A 128 -17.23 -18.35 27.43
CA ALA A 128 -17.68 -19.67 27.01
C ALA A 128 -17.16 -20.84 27.88
N ARG A 129 -16.23 -20.60 28.81
CA ARG A 129 -15.67 -21.60 29.72
C ARG A 129 -16.29 -21.60 31.11
N ARG A 130 -17.37 -20.86 31.36
CA ARG A 130 -18.16 -21.07 32.58
C ARG A 130 -19.12 -22.23 32.32
N PRO A 131 -18.89 -23.44 32.85
CA PRO A 131 -19.92 -24.47 32.83
C PRO A 131 -21.15 -23.93 33.55
N SER A 132 -22.22 -23.74 32.80
CA SER A 132 -23.56 -23.60 33.33
C SER A 132 -23.98 -24.98 33.86
N GLY A 133 -24.02 -25.16 35.17
CA GLY A 133 -24.66 -26.34 35.77
C GLY A 133 -23.92 -26.95 36.95
N LEU A 134 -23.89 -26.22 38.07
CA LEU A 134 -24.33 -26.79 39.34
C LEU A 134 -25.86 -26.59 39.37
N GLY A 135 -26.62 -27.66 39.57
CA GLY A 135 -28.09 -27.64 39.64
C GLY A 135 -28.66 -28.98 39.24
#